data_AF-A0A1V1ZCU8-F1
#
_entry.id   AF-A0A1V1ZCU8-F1
#
_cell.length_a   1.000
_cell.length_b   1.000
_cell.length_c   1.000
_cell.angle_alpha   90.00
_cell.angle_beta   90.00
_cell.angle_gamma   90.00
#
_symmetry.space_group_name_H-M   'P 1'
#
loop_
_entity.id
_entity.type
_entity.pdbx_description
1 polymer ?
#
loop_
_entity_poly.entity_id
_entity_poly.type
_entity_poly.pdbx_seq_one_letter_code
_entity_poly.pdbx_strand_id
1 'polypeptide(L)'
;MKTLRTLIIAILLLFFLNTKLYPQSPKELFYTATEHYQNKRYNDAIKTVATIESNLGRSNAVLEYLKVKCYFELKEFDMAEKSLQAFFEYKAADYMVDEMLKYADNIRNEKITGKKTSLKNEQNTSLELHSKIQNEVFNKEISKIESKLAQNKASLKNNEVKRVNEAINTEKEEFEFALETNKIEYLEEFLVKHPKSTLKKEAELYIEKFNIKKLIVRNNNQLPFLKYHRNIEHLTIYYDCKLESFPEEILELKKLKFLIINPSLSNIGLPEEIDKLRNLEYLYLGGIDSLPTKFGNLTHLSEFTCGYGPKSIPKGFSNLINLRSLKISPKYHRNNIEEIYELPNLESLEIDATQIDDSIVNLKKLKKLSLYFTETLSSKIAELDSLEELHLNGSKIKYISGDFSKLKTLRKISIHKQLNISHYNYPLMDISSLLNAPSLDFIELGLNEKSYYKKELKYIKNNRPEINISIVDKRKGQQWHLDNILN
;
A
#
# COMPACT_ATOMS: atom_id res chain seq x y z
N MET A 1 -21.96 -45.78 0.29
CA MET A 1 -21.40 -45.31 1.59
C MET A 1 -20.20 -46.11 2.08
N LYS A 2 -20.18 -47.46 2.04
CA LYS A 2 -18.98 -48.24 2.40
C LYS A 2 -17.78 -47.95 1.48
N THR A 3 -17.99 -47.84 0.17
CA THR A 3 -16.95 -47.51 -0.83
C THR A 3 -16.35 -46.11 -0.66
N LEU A 4 -17.17 -45.11 -0.29
CA LEU A 4 -16.69 -43.75 -0.05
C LEU A 4 -15.88 -43.65 1.25
N ARG A 5 -16.25 -44.40 2.29
CA ARG A 5 -15.44 -44.52 3.52
C ARG A 5 -14.11 -45.22 3.26
N THR A 6 -14.08 -46.27 2.44
CA THR A 6 -12.82 -46.92 2.06
C THR A 6 -11.93 -45.99 1.23
N LEU A 7 -12.52 -45.16 0.35
CA LEU A 7 -11.79 -44.18 -0.44
C LEU A 7 -11.22 -43.05 0.43
N ILE A 8 -11.98 -42.54 1.41
CA ILE A 8 -11.52 -41.52 2.35
C ILE A 8 -10.44 -42.08 3.29
N ILE A 9 -10.57 -43.32 3.76
CA ILE A 9 -9.54 -43.99 4.58
C ILE A 9 -8.29 -44.27 3.74
N ALA A 10 -8.43 -44.64 2.45
CA ALA A 10 -7.29 -44.81 1.55
C ALA A 10 -6.61 -43.47 1.21
N ILE A 11 -7.36 -42.38 1.05
CA ILE A 11 -6.81 -41.03 0.83
C ILE A 11 -6.15 -40.50 2.10
N LEU A 12 -6.70 -40.75 3.29
CA LEU A 12 -6.07 -40.41 4.57
C LEU A 12 -4.86 -41.28 4.88
N LEU A 13 -4.88 -42.57 4.53
CA LEU A 13 -3.71 -43.46 4.59
C LEU A 13 -2.66 -43.03 3.57
N LEU A 14 -3.03 -42.60 2.37
CA LEU A 14 -2.11 -42.01 1.40
C LEU A 14 -1.55 -40.68 1.92
N PHE A 15 -2.33 -39.85 2.61
CA PHE A 15 -1.84 -38.62 3.25
C PHE A 15 -0.91 -38.91 4.44
N PHE A 16 -1.16 -39.98 5.19
CA PHE A 16 -0.30 -40.44 6.31
C PHE A 16 0.92 -41.23 5.84
N LEU A 17 0.88 -41.90 4.67
CA LEU A 17 1.99 -42.62 4.05
C LEU A 17 2.85 -41.70 3.15
N ASN A 18 2.34 -40.53 2.72
CA ASN A 18 3.11 -39.51 1.98
C ASN A 18 3.88 -38.51 2.87
N THR A 19 4.05 -38.77 4.18
CA THR A 19 4.99 -37.98 5.00
C THR A 19 6.46 -38.36 4.77
N LYS A 20 6.76 -39.22 3.78
CA LYS A 20 8.10 -39.39 3.21
C LYS A 20 8.11 -38.90 1.77
N LEU A 21 9.05 -37.99 1.49
CA LEU A 21 9.47 -37.43 0.19
C LEU A 21 8.94 -36.02 -0.13
N TYR A 22 9.17 -35.07 0.78
CA TYR A 22 9.88 -33.85 0.39
C TYR A 22 11.26 -33.90 1.08
N PRO A 23 12.38 -33.59 0.39
CA PRO A 23 13.66 -33.48 1.07
C PRO A 23 13.53 -32.36 2.10
N GLN A 24 13.57 -32.71 3.39
CA GLN A 24 13.59 -31.72 4.46
C GLN A 24 14.77 -30.77 4.21
N SER A 25 14.50 -29.47 4.27
CA SER A 25 15.55 -28.48 4.11
C SER A 25 16.61 -28.66 5.21
N PRO A 26 17.89 -28.30 4.97
CA PRO A 26 18.94 -28.36 6.00
C PRO A 26 18.55 -27.67 7.32
N LYS A 27 17.69 -26.65 7.24
CA LYS A 27 17.14 -25.93 8.39
C LYS A 27 16.13 -26.76 9.19
N GLU A 28 15.21 -27.47 8.53
CA GLU A 28 14.23 -28.34 9.20
C GLU A 28 14.89 -29.57 9.83
N LEU A 29 15.88 -30.14 9.14
CA LEU A 29 16.70 -31.21 9.69
C LEU A 29 17.48 -30.74 10.93
N PHE A 30 17.95 -29.49 10.96
CA PHE A 30 18.64 -28.95 12.12
C PHE A 30 17.72 -28.80 13.35
N TYR A 31 16.47 -28.36 13.15
CA TYR A 31 15.48 -28.35 14.23
C TYR A 31 15.20 -29.76 14.75
N THR A 32 15.07 -30.73 13.84
CA THR A 32 14.89 -32.15 14.18
C THR A 32 16.07 -32.70 14.99
N ALA A 33 17.31 -32.39 14.58
CA ALA A 33 18.51 -32.79 15.32
C ALA A 33 18.56 -32.18 16.73
N THR A 34 18.14 -30.91 16.86
CA THR A 34 18.07 -30.22 18.17
C THR A 34 17.00 -30.84 19.06
N GLU A 35 15.85 -31.20 18.50
CA GLU A 35 14.78 -31.91 19.21
C GLU A 35 15.23 -33.31 19.68
N HIS A 36 15.97 -34.05 18.85
CA HIS A 36 16.59 -35.30 19.25
C HIS A 36 17.53 -35.11 20.45
N TYR A 37 18.39 -34.09 20.42
CA TYR A 37 19.27 -33.75 21.54
C TYR A 37 18.51 -33.42 22.82
N GLN A 38 17.49 -32.55 22.75
CA GLN A 38 16.66 -32.17 23.90
C GLN A 38 15.93 -33.38 24.51
N ASN A 39 15.53 -34.33 23.68
CA ASN A 39 14.89 -35.58 24.11
C ASN A 39 15.90 -36.69 24.51
N LYS A 40 17.18 -36.34 24.69
CA LYS A 40 18.28 -37.27 25.04
C LYS A 40 18.50 -38.41 24.04
N ARG A 41 18.04 -38.24 22.79
CA ARG A 41 18.26 -39.16 21.67
C ARG A 41 19.52 -38.77 20.90
N TYR A 42 20.67 -38.81 21.56
CA TYR A 42 21.92 -38.24 21.05
C TYR A 42 22.43 -38.93 19.76
N ASN A 43 22.30 -40.26 19.65
CA ASN A 43 22.66 -41.00 18.45
C ASN A 43 21.78 -40.62 17.24
N ASP A 44 20.50 -40.35 17.47
CA ASP A 44 19.59 -39.89 16.41
C ASP A 44 19.96 -38.47 15.98
N ALA A 45 20.26 -37.58 16.94
CA ALA A 45 20.73 -36.22 16.66
C ALA A 45 22.01 -36.22 15.78
N ILE A 46 23.00 -37.07 16.10
CA ILE A 46 24.24 -37.21 15.32
C ILE A 46 23.94 -37.72 13.91
N LYS A 47 23.07 -38.72 13.75
CA LYS A 47 22.66 -39.24 12.42
C LYS A 47 21.96 -38.17 11.57
N THR A 48 21.10 -37.36 12.20
CA THR A 48 20.44 -36.24 11.52
C THR A 48 21.47 -35.17 11.12
N VAL A 49 22.44 -34.85 11.98
CA VAL A 49 23.55 -33.93 11.62
C VAL A 49 24.36 -34.46 10.44
N ALA A 50 24.73 -35.74 10.42
CA ALA A 50 25.44 -36.34 9.28
C ALA A 50 24.64 -36.27 7.97
N THR A 51 23.30 -36.37 8.06
CA THR A 51 22.40 -36.18 6.91
C THR A 51 22.43 -34.72 6.42
N ILE A 52 22.48 -33.75 7.33
CA ILE A 52 22.63 -32.32 6.99
C ILE A 52 23.98 -32.06 6.32
N GLU A 53 25.07 -32.61 6.86
CA GLU A 53 26.41 -32.45 6.30
C GLU A 53 26.52 -33.06 4.89
N SER A 54 25.89 -34.23 4.68
CA SER A 54 25.79 -34.85 3.35
C SER A 54 25.02 -33.98 2.36
N ASN A 55 23.97 -33.28 2.83
CA ASN A 55 23.18 -32.36 1.98
C ASN A 55 23.94 -31.07 1.67
N LEU A 56 24.79 -30.60 2.58
CA LEU A 56 25.56 -29.35 2.44
C LEU A 56 26.93 -29.54 1.80
N GLY A 57 27.44 -30.78 1.74
CA GLY A 57 28.79 -31.12 1.29
C GLY A 57 29.93 -30.66 2.23
N ARG A 58 29.59 -30.10 3.41
CA ARG A 58 30.54 -29.59 4.40
C ARG A 58 29.87 -29.46 5.78
N SER A 59 30.69 -29.35 6.83
CA SER A 59 30.23 -28.98 8.17
C SER A 59 30.30 -27.47 8.42
N ASN A 60 29.89 -27.04 9.61
CA ASN A 60 30.01 -25.67 10.11
C ASN A 60 29.98 -25.64 11.65
N ALA A 61 30.24 -24.46 12.23
CA ALA A 61 30.26 -24.24 13.68
C ALA A 61 29.01 -24.73 14.41
N VAL A 62 27.81 -24.57 13.83
CA VAL A 62 26.55 -24.93 14.49
C VAL A 62 26.37 -26.45 14.55
N LEU A 63 26.78 -27.15 13.50
CA LEU A 63 26.71 -28.62 13.43
C LEU A 63 27.76 -29.27 14.34
N GLU A 64 28.99 -28.77 14.32
CA GLU A 64 30.05 -29.26 15.21
C GLU A 64 29.73 -29.01 16.69
N TYR A 65 29.17 -27.83 17.03
CA TYR A 65 28.71 -27.51 18.38
C TYR A 65 27.69 -28.54 18.89
N LEU A 66 26.71 -28.93 18.07
CA LEU A 66 25.72 -29.93 18.47
C LEU A 66 26.36 -31.32 18.62
N LYS A 67 27.30 -31.69 17.74
CA LYS A 67 28.05 -32.96 17.83
C LYS A 67 28.88 -33.05 19.11
N VAL A 68 29.58 -31.99 19.51
CA VAL A 68 30.33 -31.95 20.79
C VAL A 68 29.41 -32.28 21.95
N LYS A 69 28.23 -31.62 22.02
CA LYS A 69 27.27 -31.82 23.10
C LYS A 69 26.71 -33.25 23.10
N CYS A 70 26.37 -33.81 21.93
CA CYS A 70 25.89 -35.18 21.82
C CYS A 70 26.96 -36.21 22.23
N TYR A 71 28.18 -36.12 21.70
CA TYR A 71 29.26 -37.06 22.00
C TYR A 71 29.68 -37.00 23.46
N PHE A 72 29.67 -35.81 24.06
CA PHE A 72 29.96 -35.65 25.48
C PHE A 72 28.95 -36.41 26.36
N GLU A 73 27.65 -36.26 26.08
CA GLU A 73 26.59 -36.97 26.81
C GLU A 73 26.64 -38.50 26.61
N LEU A 74 27.11 -38.94 25.44
CA LEU A 74 27.36 -40.36 25.14
C LEU A 74 28.66 -40.90 25.77
N LYS A 75 29.46 -40.03 26.42
CA LYS A 75 30.81 -40.35 26.93
C LYS A 75 31.81 -40.78 25.84
N GLU A 76 31.56 -40.41 24.59
CA GLU A 76 32.45 -40.63 23.46
C GLU A 76 33.47 -39.48 23.35
N PHE A 77 34.33 -39.35 24.35
CA PHE A 77 35.20 -38.19 24.52
C PHE A 77 36.22 -37.97 23.40
N ASP A 78 36.62 -39.02 22.68
CA ASP A 78 37.48 -38.91 21.49
C ASP A 78 36.75 -38.28 20.30
N MET A 79 35.47 -38.61 20.12
CA MET A 79 34.62 -38.03 19.07
C MET A 79 34.21 -36.60 19.43
N ALA A 80 33.93 -36.34 20.71
CA ALA A 80 33.67 -35.00 21.21
C ALA A 80 34.88 -34.06 21.00
N GLU A 81 36.11 -34.52 21.27
CA GLU A 81 37.33 -33.73 21.03
C GLU A 81 37.56 -33.44 19.55
N LYS A 82 37.35 -34.42 18.66
CA LYS A 82 37.47 -34.19 17.21
C LYS A 82 36.48 -33.15 16.71
N SER A 83 35.21 -33.24 17.11
CA SER A 83 34.20 -32.23 16.76
C SER A 83 34.49 -30.87 17.40
N LEU A 84 35.08 -30.84 18.59
CA LEU A 84 35.49 -29.60 19.25
C LEU A 84 36.64 -28.91 18.51
N GLN A 85 37.64 -29.67 18.02
CA GLN A 85 38.70 -29.14 17.17
C GLN A 85 38.13 -28.57 15.87
N ALA A 86 37.26 -29.32 15.20
CA ALA A 86 36.60 -28.87 13.97
C ALA A 86 35.72 -27.61 14.21
N PHE A 87 35.01 -27.51 15.34
CA PHE A 87 34.22 -26.33 15.71
C PHE A 87 35.05 -25.04 15.65
N PHE A 88 36.28 -25.06 16.16
CA PHE A 88 37.16 -23.89 16.21
C PHE A 88 37.79 -23.50 14.88
N GLU A 89 37.67 -24.34 13.84
CA GLU A 89 38.04 -23.99 12.47
C GLU A 89 36.98 -23.11 11.78
N TYR A 90 35.76 -23.05 12.33
CA TYR A 90 34.65 -22.28 11.78
C TYR A 90 34.37 -21.00 12.58
N LYS A 91 33.83 -19.98 11.91
CA LYS A 91 33.33 -18.77 12.58
C LYS A 91 32.06 -19.10 13.38
N ALA A 92 32.07 -18.85 14.69
CA ALA A 92 30.97 -19.10 15.62
C ALA A 92 30.58 -17.83 16.39
N ALA A 93 29.39 -17.84 17.01
CA ALA A 93 28.97 -16.76 17.91
C ALA A 93 29.68 -16.88 19.28
N ASP A 94 29.94 -15.75 19.93
CA ASP A 94 30.72 -15.69 21.18
C ASP A 94 30.18 -16.61 22.29
N TYR A 95 28.85 -16.69 22.44
CA TYR A 95 28.23 -17.56 23.43
C TYR A 95 28.51 -19.06 23.19
N MET A 96 28.64 -19.48 21.93
CA MET A 96 28.95 -20.87 21.58
C MET A 96 30.42 -21.16 21.89
N VAL A 97 31.31 -20.21 21.64
CA VAL A 97 32.74 -20.30 21.98
C VAL A 97 32.92 -20.48 23.48
N ASP A 98 32.28 -19.64 24.29
CA ASP A 98 32.41 -19.70 25.75
C ASP A 98 31.86 -21.01 26.33
N GLU A 99 30.79 -21.58 25.74
CA GLU A 99 30.27 -22.89 26.15
C GLU A 99 31.18 -24.04 25.70
N MET A 100 31.73 -23.98 24.49
CA MET A 100 32.63 -25.02 23.97
C MET A 100 33.96 -25.08 24.73
N LEU A 101 34.45 -23.95 25.24
CA LEU A 101 35.60 -23.94 26.16
C LEU A 101 35.32 -24.72 27.46
N LYS A 102 34.10 -24.63 28.02
CA LYS A 102 33.71 -25.44 29.18
C LYS A 102 33.68 -26.94 28.85
N TYR A 103 33.19 -27.30 27.68
CA TYR A 103 33.24 -28.69 27.21
C TYR A 103 34.68 -29.18 27.01
N ALA A 104 35.60 -28.33 26.55
CA ALA A 104 37.03 -28.65 26.45
C ALA A 104 37.62 -29.08 27.80
N ASP A 105 37.37 -28.29 28.84
CA ASP A 105 37.83 -28.57 30.21
C ASP A 105 37.22 -29.87 30.76
N ASN A 106 35.92 -30.08 30.52
CA ASN A 106 35.22 -31.26 30.98
C ASN A 106 35.71 -32.54 30.27
N ILE A 107 35.93 -32.50 28.95
CA ILE A 107 36.49 -33.62 28.17
C ILE A 107 37.89 -33.97 28.69
N ARG A 108 38.73 -32.96 28.97
CA ARG A 108 40.07 -33.14 29.53
C ARG A 108 40.02 -33.87 30.86
N ASN A 109 39.14 -33.45 31.77
CA ASN A 109 39.01 -34.05 33.10
C ASN A 109 38.57 -35.52 33.02
N GLU A 110 37.60 -35.84 32.16
CA GLU A 110 37.08 -37.20 31.99
C GLU A 110 38.10 -38.16 31.33
N LYS A 111 38.94 -37.68 30.42
CA LYS A 111 40.02 -38.51 29.85
C LYS A 111 41.14 -38.81 30.85
N ILE A 112 41.42 -37.89 31.78
CA ILE A 112 42.42 -38.07 32.84
C ILE A 112 41.92 -39.09 33.88
N THR A 113 40.64 -39.05 34.25
CA THR A 113 40.03 -40.02 35.18
C THR A 113 39.88 -41.41 34.56
N GLY A 114 39.50 -41.49 33.27
CA GLY A 114 39.40 -42.76 32.52
C GLY A 114 40.74 -43.49 32.32
N LYS A 115 41.85 -42.76 32.14
CA LYS A 115 43.19 -43.36 32.11
C LYS A 115 43.65 -43.90 33.47
N LYS A 116 43.24 -43.28 34.60
CA LYS A 116 43.57 -43.77 35.95
C LYS A 116 42.88 -45.10 36.28
N THR A 117 41.72 -45.40 35.70
CA THR A 117 41.01 -46.67 35.90
C THR A 117 41.47 -47.78 34.96
N SER A 118 41.96 -47.48 33.76
CA SER A 118 42.52 -48.50 32.84
C SER A 118 43.97 -48.91 33.14
N LEU A 119 44.74 -48.07 33.84
CA LEU A 119 46.15 -48.28 34.19
C LEU A 119 46.38 -48.94 35.56
N LYS A 120 45.36 -49.57 36.16
CA LYS A 120 45.53 -50.33 37.41
C LYS A 120 46.07 -51.75 37.21
N ASN A 121 46.29 -52.17 35.96
CA ASN A 121 46.98 -53.42 35.64
C ASN A 121 48.24 -53.11 34.81
N GLU A 122 49.38 -53.52 35.36
CA GLU A 122 50.74 -53.56 34.78
C GLU A 122 51.66 -52.32 34.94
N GLN A 123 52.32 -52.33 36.11
CA GLN A 123 53.70 -51.92 36.47
C GLN A 123 54.32 -50.60 35.97
N ASN A 124 54.62 -49.76 36.99
CA ASN A 124 55.56 -48.63 37.06
C ASN A 124 56.93 -48.98 36.45
N THR A 125 57.55 -48.17 35.56
CA THR A 125 58.25 -46.92 35.93
C THR A 125 58.51 -45.97 34.73
N SER A 126 57.88 -46.15 33.56
CA SER A 126 58.03 -45.23 32.40
C SER A 126 56.96 -44.12 32.30
N LEU A 127 55.94 -44.15 33.16
CA LEU A 127 54.73 -43.31 33.08
C LEU A 127 54.87 -41.87 33.61
N GLU A 128 55.81 -41.60 34.53
CA GLU A 128 55.99 -40.24 35.08
C GLU A 128 56.72 -39.30 34.11
N LEU A 129 57.68 -39.81 33.34
CA LEU A 129 58.41 -38.99 32.36
C LEU A 129 57.58 -38.73 31.10
N HIS A 130 56.83 -39.74 30.63
CA HIS A 130 55.98 -39.61 29.45
C HIS A 130 54.75 -38.72 29.70
N SER A 131 54.14 -38.78 30.89
CA SER A 131 53.01 -37.88 31.23
C SER A 131 53.46 -36.44 31.49
N LYS A 132 54.67 -36.21 32.05
CA LYS A 132 55.24 -34.86 32.19
C LYS A 132 55.57 -34.24 30.82
N ILE A 133 56.22 -34.99 29.92
CA ILE A 133 56.57 -34.50 28.58
C ILE A 133 55.30 -34.26 27.73
N GLN A 134 54.31 -35.17 27.77
CA GLN A 134 53.04 -34.95 27.08
C GLN A 134 52.26 -33.77 27.66
N ASN A 135 52.25 -33.58 28.98
CA ASN A 135 51.61 -32.43 29.61
C ASN A 135 52.32 -31.11 29.27
N GLU A 136 53.65 -31.07 29.22
CA GLU A 136 54.38 -29.85 28.83
C GLU A 136 54.18 -29.50 27.35
N VAL A 137 54.22 -30.49 26.45
CA VAL A 137 53.96 -30.28 25.02
C VAL A 137 52.52 -29.81 24.79
N PHE A 138 51.54 -30.45 25.44
CA PHE A 138 50.13 -30.09 25.34
C PHE A 138 49.82 -28.73 25.97
N ASN A 139 50.42 -28.39 27.12
CA ASN A 139 50.27 -27.07 27.74
C ASN A 139 50.90 -25.96 26.87
N LYS A 140 51.99 -26.25 26.15
CA LYS A 140 52.62 -25.31 25.23
C LYS A 140 51.77 -25.08 23.97
N GLU A 141 51.03 -26.08 23.51
CA GLU A 141 50.06 -25.92 22.43
C GLU A 141 48.79 -25.19 22.88
N ILE A 142 48.25 -25.49 24.07
CA ILE A 142 47.13 -24.75 24.65
C ILE A 142 47.50 -23.27 24.84
N SER A 143 48.67 -22.97 25.39
CA SER A 143 49.13 -21.58 25.56
C SER A 143 49.26 -20.84 24.22
N LYS A 144 49.67 -21.52 23.13
CA LYS A 144 49.67 -20.96 21.78
C LYS A 144 48.25 -20.72 21.24
N ILE A 145 47.32 -21.63 21.53
CA ILE A 145 45.92 -21.51 21.13
C ILE A 145 45.24 -20.37 21.88
N GLU A 146 45.44 -20.25 23.20
CA GLU A 146 44.92 -19.17 24.04
C GLU A 146 45.48 -17.80 23.63
N SER A 147 46.77 -17.72 23.33
CA SER A 147 47.41 -16.51 22.79
C SER A 147 46.82 -16.09 21.44
N LYS A 148 46.62 -17.05 20.51
CA LYS A 148 45.93 -16.80 19.23
C LYS A 148 44.47 -16.41 19.42
N LEU A 149 43.77 -16.99 20.39
CA LEU A 149 42.39 -16.66 20.76
C LEU A 149 42.28 -15.23 21.30
N ALA A 150 43.21 -14.82 22.16
CA ALA A 150 43.26 -13.46 22.69
C ALA A 150 43.57 -12.44 21.58
N GLN A 151 44.53 -12.74 20.69
CA GLN A 151 44.83 -11.91 19.53
C GLN A 151 43.66 -11.84 18.54
N ASN A 152 42.96 -12.95 18.30
CA ASN A 152 41.79 -12.99 17.43
C ASN A 152 40.60 -12.25 18.05
N LYS A 153 40.32 -12.40 19.35
CA LYS A 153 39.28 -11.63 20.06
C LYS A 153 39.57 -10.12 20.05
N ALA A 154 40.82 -9.71 20.24
CA ALA A 154 41.23 -8.30 20.15
C ALA A 154 41.14 -7.76 18.71
N SER A 155 41.55 -8.56 17.71
CA SER A 155 41.42 -8.24 16.29
C SER A 155 39.95 -8.12 15.86
N LEU A 156 39.07 -9.02 16.33
CA LEU A 156 37.63 -8.98 16.08
C LEU A 156 36.99 -7.73 16.68
N LYS A 157 37.28 -7.40 17.95
CA LYS A 157 36.80 -6.16 18.58
C LYS A 157 37.28 -4.91 17.83
N ASN A 158 38.55 -4.86 17.43
CA ASN A 158 39.09 -3.74 16.68
C ASN A 158 38.48 -3.64 15.28
N ASN A 159 38.22 -4.77 14.61
CA ASN A 159 37.59 -4.79 13.29
C ASN A 159 36.10 -4.44 13.34
N GLU A 160 35.38 -4.80 14.40
CA GLU A 160 34.00 -4.39 14.61
C GLU A 160 33.89 -2.89 14.93
N VAL A 161 34.73 -2.37 15.83
CA VAL A 161 34.82 -0.93 16.12
C VAL A 161 35.20 -0.16 14.86
N LYS A 162 36.16 -0.67 14.07
CA LYS A 162 36.56 -0.07 12.79
C LYS A 162 35.40 -0.06 11.79
N ARG A 163 34.65 -1.17 11.65
CA ARG A 163 33.47 -1.24 10.76
C ARG A 163 32.32 -0.34 11.20
N VAL A 164 32.07 -0.24 12.51
CA VAL A 164 31.05 0.66 13.06
C VAL A 164 31.47 2.13 12.83
N ASN A 165 32.74 2.46 13.05
CA ASN A 165 33.26 3.80 12.79
C ASN A 165 33.27 4.14 11.30
N GLU A 166 33.61 3.19 10.42
CA GLU A 166 33.50 3.35 8.96
C GLU A 166 32.04 3.59 8.57
N ALA A 167 31.09 2.80 9.08
CA ALA A 167 29.66 2.99 8.81
C ALA A 167 29.14 4.34 9.32
N ILE A 168 29.55 4.79 10.51
CA ILE A 168 29.19 6.11 11.06
C ILE A 168 29.80 7.24 10.23
N ASN A 169 31.05 7.08 9.78
CA ASN A 169 31.69 8.07 8.92
C ASN A 169 31.00 8.15 7.55
N THR A 170 30.66 7.02 6.95
CA THR A 170 29.90 6.99 5.70
C THR A 170 28.50 7.61 5.87
N GLU A 171 27.81 7.35 6.98
CA GLU A 171 26.52 7.98 7.31
C GLU A 171 26.68 9.52 7.41
N LYS A 172 27.74 9.99 8.09
CA LYS A 172 28.01 11.41 8.25
C LYS A 172 28.37 12.09 6.91
N GLU A 173 29.17 11.43 6.07
CA GLU A 173 29.54 11.90 4.73
C GLU A 173 28.29 11.99 3.82
N GLU A 174 27.39 10.99 3.87
CA GLU A 174 26.13 11.03 3.13
C GLU A 174 25.22 12.19 3.59
N PHE A 175 25.19 12.46 4.90
CA PHE A 175 24.45 13.60 5.45
C PHE A 175 25.06 14.95 5.05
N GLU A 176 26.38 15.10 5.15
CA GLU A 176 27.09 16.32 4.75
C GLU A 176 26.92 16.59 3.25
N PHE A 177 27.04 15.56 2.40
CA PHE A 177 26.77 15.65 0.97
C PHE A 177 25.34 16.11 0.67
N ALA A 178 24.36 15.59 1.40
CA ALA A 178 22.96 15.99 1.25
C ALA A 178 22.73 17.47 1.63
N LEU A 179 23.45 17.99 2.64
CA LEU A 179 23.44 19.40 3.00
C LEU A 179 24.12 20.29 1.94
N GLU A 180 25.29 19.89 1.46
CA GLU A 180 26.09 20.64 0.47
C GLU A 180 25.37 20.79 -0.87
N THR A 181 24.66 19.74 -1.30
CA THR A 181 23.90 19.75 -2.56
C THR A 181 22.64 20.62 -2.48
N ASN A 182 22.18 20.96 -1.27
CA ASN A 182 20.95 21.71 -1.01
C ASN A 182 19.70 21.12 -1.69
N LYS A 183 19.72 19.80 -1.97
CA LYS A 183 18.58 19.06 -2.51
C LYS A 183 17.98 18.19 -1.42
N ILE A 184 16.73 18.47 -1.09
CA ILE A 184 15.99 17.78 -0.03
C ILE A 184 15.88 16.28 -0.30
N GLU A 185 15.81 15.89 -1.58
CA GLU A 185 15.73 14.48 -2.03
C GLU A 185 16.85 13.61 -1.44
N TYR A 186 18.06 14.15 -1.25
CA TYR A 186 19.17 13.40 -0.65
C TYR A 186 19.05 13.27 0.88
N LEU A 187 18.49 14.28 1.56
CA LEU A 187 18.18 14.18 2.99
C LEU A 187 17.03 13.21 3.24
N GLU A 188 16.06 13.18 2.33
CA GLU A 188 14.98 12.20 2.29
C GLU A 188 15.52 10.78 2.12
N GLU A 189 16.38 10.54 1.13
CA GLU A 189 17.03 9.25 0.88
C GLU A 189 17.87 8.81 2.09
N PHE A 190 18.62 9.73 2.69
CA PHE A 190 19.38 9.51 3.93
C PHE A 190 18.49 9.00 5.06
N LEU A 191 17.33 9.63 5.30
CA LEU A 191 16.39 9.24 6.35
C LEU A 191 15.75 7.87 6.13
N VAL A 192 15.54 7.47 4.87
CA VAL A 192 15.05 6.13 4.52
C VAL A 192 16.12 5.08 4.72
N LYS A 193 17.36 5.38 4.31
CA LYS A 193 18.49 4.48 4.43
C LYS A 193 18.91 4.26 5.90
N HIS A 194 18.81 5.31 6.73
CA HIS A 194 19.29 5.31 8.12
C HIS A 194 18.20 5.71 9.14
N PRO A 195 17.12 4.92 9.30
CA PRO A 195 15.97 5.31 10.13
C PRO A 195 16.25 5.43 11.63
N LYS A 196 17.39 4.89 12.09
CA LYS A 196 17.89 4.93 13.49
C LYS A 196 19.11 5.86 13.65
N SER A 197 19.44 6.64 12.63
CA SER A 197 20.53 7.62 12.65
C SER A 197 20.41 8.57 13.84
N THR A 198 21.56 8.96 14.42
CA THR A 198 21.61 10.05 15.41
C THR A 198 21.40 11.43 14.78
N LEU A 199 21.69 11.57 13.48
CA LEU A 199 21.52 12.79 12.67
C LEU A 199 20.10 12.96 12.15
N LYS A 200 19.23 11.96 12.33
CA LYS A 200 17.83 11.98 11.90
C LYS A 200 17.11 13.27 12.26
N LYS A 201 17.17 13.69 13.53
CA LYS A 201 16.46 14.88 14.01
C LYS A 201 16.96 16.16 13.34
N GLU A 202 18.25 16.21 13.01
CA GLU A 202 18.87 17.34 12.32
C GLU A 202 18.48 17.38 10.84
N ALA A 203 18.47 16.23 10.17
CA ALA A 203 17.93 16.08 8.81
C ALA A 203 16.46 16.52 8.73
N GLU A 204 15.62 16.08 9.67
CA GLU A 204 14.20 16.46 9.77
C GLU A 204 14.05 17.99 9.93
N LEU A 205 14.82 18.62 10.82
CA LEU A 205 14.82 20.07 11.01
C LEU A 205 15.27 20.84 9.77
N TYR A 206 16.27 20.32 9.04
CA TYR A 206 16.74 20.95 7.81
C TYR A 206 15.68 20.87 6.71
N ILE A 207 15.01 19.72 6.56
CA ILE A 207 13.87 19.56 5.65
C ILE A 207 12.74 20.55 6.01
N GLU A 208 12.39 20.67 7.29
CA GLU A 208 11.35 21.62 7.75
C GLU A 208 11.68 23.08 7.38
N LYS A 209 12.96 23.48 7.36
CA LYS A 209 13.39 24.84 6.99
C LYS A 209 13.09 25.20 5.53
N PHE A 210 13.04 24.23 4.61
CA PHE A 210 12.74 24.52 3.21
C PHE A 210 11.28 24.94 2.96
N ASN A 211 10.40 24.79 3.96
CA ASN A 211 9.05 25.34 3.98
C ASN A 211 8.28 25.12 2.67
N ILE A 212 8.30 23.89 2.15
CA ILE A 212 7.61 23.56 0.92
C ILE A 212 6.10 23.65 1.18
N LYS A 213 5.44 24.54 0.43
CA LYS A 213 3.98 24.69 0.43
C LYS A 213 3.29 23.88 -0.65
N LYS A 214 3.98 23.62 -1.76
CA LYS A 214 3.42 22.92 -2.93
C LYS A 214 4.35 21.80 -3.33
N LEU A 215 3.84 20.58 -3.37
CA LEU A 215 4.59 19.39 -3.76
C LEU A 215 3.87 18.66 -4.88
N ILE A 216 4.64 18.29 -5.89
CA ILE A 216 4.19 17.46 -7.02
C ILE A 216 5.01 16.18 -7.00
N VAL A 217 4.34 15.04 -6.82
CA VAL A 217 4.95 13.71 -6.81
C VAL A 217 4.72 13.04 -8.18
N ARG A 218 5.81 12.53 -8.76
CA ARG A 218 5.89 11.85 -10.06
C ARG A 218 6.83 10.63 -9.95
N ASN A 219 6.79 9.75 -10.95
CA ASN A 219 7.78 8.68 -11.22
C ASN A 219 8.06 7.68 -10.08
N ASN A 220 7.04 6.99 -9.53
CA ASN A 220 7.23 5.90 -8.54
C ASN A 220 8.13 6.21 -7.33
N ASN A 221 8.42 7.49 -7.04
CA ASN A 221 9.06 7.83 -5.78
C ASN A 221 8.15 7.29 -4.67
N GLN A 222 8.70 6.40 -3.85
CA GLN A 222 7.98 5.89 -2.69
C GLN A 222 7.44 7.12 -1.93
N LEU A 223 6.22 7.06 -1.39
CA LEU A 223 5.64 8.17 -0.64
C LEU A 223 6.09 8.35 0.84
N PRO A 224 7.08 7.63 1.43
CA PRO A 224 7.35 7.73 2.86
C PRO A 224 8.02 9.06 3.29
N PHE A 225 8.06 10.08 2.43
CA PHE A 225 8.74 11.36 2.67
C PHE A 225 7.80 12.50 3.14
N LEU A 226 6.47 12.35 3.05
CA LEU A 226 5.53 13.42 3.43
C LEU A 226 5.53 13.74 4.93
N LYS A 227 5.98 12.81 5.77
CA LYS A 227 6.01 12.96 7.24
C LYS A 227 6.78 14.21 7.71
N TYR A 228 7.79 14.63 6.96
CA TYR A 228 8.70 15.70 7.35
C TYR A 228 8.31 17.06 6.74
N HIS A 229 7.35 17.09 5.82
CA HIS A 229 6.92 18.30 5.11
C HIS A 229 5.62 18.88 5.65
N ARG A 230 5.62 19.29 6.93
CA ARG A 230 4.41 19.70 7.65
C ARG A 230 3.74 20.99 7.17
N ASN A 231 4.42 21.74 6.29
CA ASN A 231 3.95 23.02 5.77
C ASN A 231 3.28 22.92 4.39
N ILE A 232 3.14 21.72 3.84
CA ILE A 232 2.47 21.52 2.55
C ILE A 232 1.00 21.95 2.66
N GLU A 233 0.62 22.84 1.75
CA GLU A 233 -0.73 23.33 1.54
C GLU A 233 -1.33 22.73 0.25
N HIS A 234 -0.50 22.37 -0.74
CA HIS A 234 -0.93 21.73 -2.00
C HIS A 234 -0.10 20.49 -2.30
N LEU A 235 -0.76 19.35 -2.45
CA LEU A 235 -0.14 18.08 -2.83
C LEU A 235 -0.82 17.53 -4.08
N THR A 236 -0.02 17.27 -5.11
CA THR A 236 -0.47 16.56 -6.31
C THR A 236 0.35 15.30 -6.51
N ILE A 237 -0.33 14.16 -6.61
CA ILE A 237 0.28 12.86 -6.93
C ILE A 237 -0.22 12.45 -8.32
N TYR A 238 0.70 12.29 -9.27
CA TYR A 238 0.38 11.98 -10.66
C TYR A 238 0.15 10.48 -10.91
N TYR A 239 -0.41 10.17 -12.08
CA TYR A 239 -0.81 8.84 -12.54
C TYR A 239 0.35 7.86 -12.77
N ASP A 240 1.58 8.34 -12.70
CA ASP A 240 2.81 7.55 -12.83
C ASP A 240 3.29 7.02 -11.46
N CYS A 241 2.65 7.44 -10.36
CA CYS A 241 2.85 6.87 -9.04
C CYS A 241 1.96 5.64 -8.87
N LYS A 242 2.52 4.42 -8.86
CA LYS A 242 1.75 3.19 -8.60
C LYS A 242 1.35 3.09 -7.12
N LEU A 243 0.28 3.78 -6.70
CA LEU A 243 -0.32 3.69 -5.37
C LEU A 243 -1.26 2.49 -5.19
N GLU A 244 -0.81 1.43 -4.51
CA GLU A 244 -1.69 0.31 -4.15
C GLU A 244 -2.77 0.69 -3.13
N SER A 245 -2.48 1.69 -2.28
CA SER A 245 -3.38 2.19 -1.24
C SER A 245 -3.14 3.67 -0.96
N PHE A 246 -4.03 4.28 -0.18
CA PHE A 246 -3.87 5.67 0.25
C PHE A 246 -2.65 5.82 1.15
N PRO A 247 -1.71 6.74 0.86
CA PRO A 247 -0.54 6.99 1.71
C PRO A 247 -0.96 7.68 3.01
N GLU A 248 -0.94 6.95 4.12
CA GLU A 248 -1.37 7.45 5.44
C GLU A 248 -0.54 8.66 5.90
N GLU A 249 0.68 8.83 5.40
CA GLU A 249 1.54 9.99 5.69
C GLU A 249 0.90 11.31 5.25
N ILE A 250 0.01 11.30 4.26
CA ILE A 250 -0.76 12.49 3.85
C ILE A 250 -1.59 13.02 5.03
N LEU A 251 -2.07 12.14 5.92
CA LEU A 251 -2.92 12.51 7.06
C LEU A 251 -2.18 13.38 8.09
N GLU A 252 -0.85 13.40 8.07
CA GLU A 252 -0.03 14.23 8.94
C GLU A 252 0.12 15.68 8.43
N LEU A 253 -0.31 15.95 7.19
CA LEU A 253 -0.25 17.27 6.55
C LEU A 253 -1.40 18.18 7.03
N LYS A 254 -1.31 18.63 8.29
CA LYS A 254 -2.38 19.43 8.94
C LYS A 254 -2.70 20.75 8.25
N LYS A 255 -1.79 21.30 7.43
CA LYS A 255 -2.00 22.54 6.67
C LYS A 255 -2.50 22.30 5.25
N LEU A 256 -2.70 21.04 4.85
CA LEU A 256 -3.11 20.68 3.50
C LEU A 256 -4.48 21.26 3.17
N LYS A 257 -4.54 22.00 2.07
CA LYS A 257 -5.74 22.64 1.52
C LYS A 257 -6.14 22.04 0.18
N PHE A 258 -5.19 21.61 -0.63
CA PHE A 258 -5.42 21.05 -1.96
C PHE A 258 -4.77 19.68 -2.06
N LEU A 259 -5.58 18.65 -2.32
CA LEU A 259 -5.11 17.29 -2.54
C LEU A 259 -5.61 16.78 -3.89
N ILE A 260 -4.68 16.40 -4.76
CA ILE A 260 -4.96 15.79 -6.06
C ILE A 260 -4.26 14.44 -6.12
N ILE A 261 -5.03 13.36 -6.30
CA ILE A 261 -4.51 12.01 -6.51
C ILE A 261 -5.03 11.51 -7.86
N ASN A 262 -4.16 11.51 -8.88
CA ASN A 262 -4.51 11.19 -10.27
C ASN A 262 -4.44 9.67 -10.56
N PRO A 263 -5.08 9.16 -11.63
CA PRO A 263 -5.38 7.75 -11.79
C PRO A 263 -4.20 6.96 -12.37
N SER A 264 -3.53 6.18 -11.51
CA SER A 264 -2.72 5.02 -11.92
C SER A 264 -3.42 3.70 -11.59
N LEU A 265 -4.23 3.68 -10.53
CA LEU A 265 -4.74 2.46 -9.93
C LEU A 265 -6.22 2.63 -9.55
N SER A 266 -7.01 1.66 -9.99
CA SER A 266 -8.41 1.49 -9.62
C SER A 266 -8.55 1.37 -8.10
N ASN A 267 -9.41 2.22 -7.52
CA ASN A 267 -9.86 2.23 -6.12
C ASN A 267 -8.73 2.17 -5.06
N ILE A 268 -8.18 3.34 -4.74
CA ILE A 268 -7.13 3.48 -3.72
C ILE A 268 -7.64 3.31 -2.26
N GLY A 269 -8.96 3.37 -2.05
CA GLY A 269 -9.58 3.49 -0.73
C GLY A 269 -9.21 4.81 -0.03
N LEU A 270 -10.07 5.31 0.86
CA LEU A 270 -9.71 6.39 1.78
C LEU A 270 -9.81 5.85 3.21
N PRO A 271 -8.85 6.17 4.10
CA PRO A 271 -8.91 5.78 5.50
C PRO A 271 -10.02 6.56 6.24
N GLU A 272 -10.53 6.02 7.35
CA GLU A 272 -11.51 6.70 8.19
C GLU A 272 -10.95 8.00 8.81
N GLU A 273 -9.64 8.05 8.99
CA GLU A 273 -8.88 9.19 9.51
C GLU A 273 -8.70 10.34 8.50
N ILE A 274 -9.35 10.30 7.33
CA ILE A 274 -9.29 11.39 6.36
C ILE A 274 -9.72 12.74 6.97
N ASP A 275 -10.57 12.70 7.99
CA ASP A 275 -11.02 13.85 8.76
C ASP A 275 -9.91 14.58 9.55
N LYS A 276 -8.71 14.00 9.66
CA LYS A 276 -7.52 14.71 10.15
C LYS A 276 -7.13 15.88 9.24
N LEU A 277 -7.47 15.83 7.95
CA LEU A 277 -7.23 16.90 6.98
C LEU A 277 -8.26 18.04 7.10
N ARG A 278 -8.38 18.61 8.31
CA ARG A 278 -9.45 19.55 8.67
C ARG A 278 -9.47 20.84 7.84
N ASN A 279 -8.33 21.21 7.25
CA ASN A 279 -8.17 22.41 6.43
C ASN A 279 -8.33 22.13 4.93
N LEU A 280 -8.70 20.91 4.54
CA LEU A 280 -8.82 20.55 3.13
C LEU A 280 -9.98 21.33 2.49
N GLU A 281 -9.67 22.09 1.46
CA GLU A 281 -10.61 22.94 0.70
C GLU A 281 -10.95 22.28 -0.65
N TYR A 282 -9.98 21.63 -1.29
CA TYR A 282 -10.12 20.99 -2.59
C TYR A 282 -9.60 19.55 -2.55
N LEU A 283 -10.44 18.62 -3.00
CA LEU A 283 -10.08 17.21 -3.14
C LEU A 283 -10.41 16.70 -4.55
N TYR A 284 -9.39 16.21 -5.26
CA TYR A 284 -9.53 15.45 -6.49
C TYR A 284 -9.01 14.04 -6.31
N LEU A 285 -9.85 13.05 -6.64
CA LEU A 285 -9.50 11.63 -6.65
C LEU A 285 -9.76 11.02 -8.01
N GLY A 286 -8.80 10.28 -8.55
CA GLY A 286 -8.98 9.51 -9.79
C GLY A 286 -10.10 8.49 -9.68
N GLY A 287 -10.24 7.81 -8.53
CA GLY A 287 -11.33 6.86 -8.30
C GLY A 287 -11.35 6.21 -6.92
N ILE A 288 -12.55 5.93 -6.42
CA ILE A 288 -12.81 5.29 -5.14
C ILE A 288 -14.11 4.48 -5.18
N ASP A 289 -14.16 3.33 -4.49
CA ASP A 289 -15.40 2.54 -4.43
C ASP A 289 -16.31 2.94 -3.25
N SER A 290 -15.76 3.50 -2.17
CA SER A 290 -16.52 3.94 -0.99
C SER A 290 -15.84 5.12 -0.28
N LEU A 291 -16.63 6.08 0.19
CA LEU A 291 -16.14 7.12 1.10
C LEU A 291 -16.25 6.64 2.55
N PRO A 292 -15.31 7.02 3.44
CA PRO A 292 -15.35 6.67 4.84
C PRO A 292 -16.52 7.35 5.56
N THR A 293 -16.94 6.79 6.70
CA THR A 293 -18.06 7.34 7.48
C THR A 293 -17.79 8.74 8.02
N LYS A 294 -16.52 9.07 8.28
CA LYS A 294 -16.08 10.39 8.74
C LYS A 294 -15.83 11.40 7.62
N PHE A 295 -16.12 11.08 6.36
CA PHE A 295 -15.87 12.00 5.24
C PHE A 295 -16.59 13.36 5.42
N GLY A 296 -17.79 13.35 5.99
CA GLY A 296 -18.56 14.56 6.32
C GLY A 296 -17.89 15.53 7.31
N ASN A 297 -16.84 15.10 8.01
CA ASN A 297 -16.09 15.95 8.94
C ASN A 297 -15.11 16.90 8.23
N LEU A 298 -14.93 16.80 6.91
CA LEU A 298 -14.13 17.72 6.10
C LEU A 298 -14.88 19.05 5.88
N THR A 299 -15.22 19.73 6.97
CA THR A 299 -16.14 20.87 6.94
C THR A 299 -15.64 22.09 6.17
N HIS A 300 -14.34 22.20 5.88
CA HIS A 300 -13.76 23.25 5.02
C HIS A 300 -13.78 22.90 3.53
N LEU A 301 -14.15 21.66 3.16
CA LEU A 301 -14.13 21.21 1.78
C LEU A 301 -15.15 22.00 0.97
N SER A 302 -14.67 22.73 -0.03
CA SER A 302 -15.46 23.54 -0.95
C SER A 302 -15.66 22.88 -2.30
N GLU A 303 -14.70 22.04 -2.71
CA GLU A 303 -14.75 21.32 -3.98
C GLU A 303 -14.32 19.86 -3.82
N PHE A 304 -15.18 18.96 -4.28
CA PHE A 304 -14.88 17.54 -4.34
C PHE A 304 -15.12 17.01 -5.76
N THR A 305 -14.05 16.51 -6.38
CA THR A 305 -14.11 15.85 -7.69
C THR A 305 -13.62 14.42 -7.59
N CYS A 306 -14.39 13.49 -8.15
CA CYS A 306 -13.99 12.10 -8.28
C CYS A 306 -14.20 11.58 -9.71
N GLY A 307 -13.13 11.08 -10.33
CA GLY A 307 -13.17 10.47 -11.66
C GLY A 307 -14.06 9.22 -11.68
N TYR A 308 -13.85 8.32 -10.73
CA TYR A 308 -14.70 7.14 -10.54
C TYR A 308 -15.22 7.13 -9.10
N GLY A 309 -16.37 7.77 -8.86
CA GLY A 309 -16.83 7.95 -7.48
C GLY A 309 -17.40 6.73 -6.79
N PRO A 310 -17.67 6.85 -5.48
CA PRO A 310 -18.10 5.76 -4.63
C PRO A 310 -19.42 5.15 -5.09
N LYS A 311 -19.76 3.92 -4.70
CA LYS A 311 -21.07 3.32 -5.01
C LYS A 311 -22.23 4.01 -4.27
N SER A 312 -21.96 4.51 -3.06
CA SER A 312 -22.93 5.18 -2.20
C SER A 312 -22.31 6.41 -1.53
N ILE A 313 -23.16 7.35 -1.15
CA ILE A 313 -22.79 8.51 -0.34
C ILE A 313 -22.97 8.13 1.15
N PRO A 314 -21.98 8.35 2.03
CA PRO A 314 -22.08 7.96 3.43
C PRO A 314 -23.01 8.88 4.21
N LYS A 315 -23.52 8.40 5.35
CA LYS A 315 -24.30 9.24 6.28
C LYS A 315 -23.47 10.43 6.77
N GLY A 316 -24.14 11.57 6.94
CA GLY A 316 -23.48 12.80 7.38
C GLY A 316 -22.64 13.48 6.30
N PHE A 317 -22.73 13.06 5.03
CA PHE A 317 -22.10 13.77 3.91
C PHE A 317 -22.66 15.21 3.78
N SER A 318 -23.92 15.41 4.19
CA SER A 318 -24.55 16.73 4.37
C SER A 318 -23.81 17.67 5.34
N ASN A 319 -22.93 17.16 6.22
CA ASN A 319 -22.10 17.97 7.11
C ASN A 319 -20.98 18.75 6.39
N LEU A 320 -20.79 18.53 5.09
CA LEU A 320 -19.89 19.32 4.25
C LEU A 320 -20.48 20.71 3.97
N ILE A 321 -20.64 21.49 5.03
CA ILE A 321 -21.38 22.76 5.03
C ILE A 321 -20.77 23.81 4.08
N ASN A 322 -19.49 23.71 3.72
CA ASN A 322 -18.83 24.63 2.80
C ASN A 322 -18.76 24.11 1.35
N LEU A 323 -19.27 22.90 1.05
CA LEU A 323 -19.18 22.31 -0.27
C LEU A 323 -20.03 23.09 -1.28
N ARG A 324 -19.37 23.61 -2.32
CA ARG A 324 -19.99 24.38 -3.41
C ARG A 324 -20.01 23.61 -4.72
N SER A 325 -19.02 22.76 -4.96
CA SER A 325 -18.90 21.97 -6.19
C SER A 325 -18.71 20.50 -5.87
N LEU A 326 -19.63 19.68 -6.33
CA LEU A 326 -19.56 18.22 -6.25
C LEU A 326 -19.58 17.63 -7.66
N LYS A 327 -18.48 17.00 -8.05
CA LYS A 327 -18.37 16.30 -9.32
C LYS A 327 -18.01 14.84 -9.10
N ILE A 328 -18.92 13.95 -9.45
CA ILE A 328 -18.68 12.52 -9.42
C ILE A 328 -18.95 11.96 -10.82
N SER A 329 -17.90 11.50 -11.49
CA SER A 329 -18.05 11.00 -12.85
C SER A 329 -18.66 9.58 -12.88
N PRO A 330 -19.26 9.20 -14.01
CA PRO A 330 -20.12 8.03 -14.09
C PRO A 330 -19.40 6.70 -13.92
N LYS A 331 -19.93 5.83 -13.04
CA LYS A 331 -19.44 4.43 -12.93
C LYS A 331 -20.50 3.44 -12.49
N TYR A 332 -21.42 3.83 -11.60
CA TYR A 332 -22.22 2.87 -10.83
C TYR A 332 -23.74 3.07 -10.91
N HIS A 333 -24.26 4.08 -11.62
CA HIS A 333 -25.69 4.39 -11.68
C HIS A 333 -26.31 4.49 -10.27
N ARG A 334 -26.06 5.59 -9.56
CA ARG A 334 -26.43 5.71 -8.14
C ARG A 334 -27.93 5.93 -7.96
N ASN A 335 -28.47 5.33 -6.91
CA ASN A 335 -29.85 5.55 -6.46
C ASN A 335 -29.93 6.08 -5.02
N ASN A 336 -28.81 6.14 -4.29
CA ASN A 336 -28.78 6.57 -2.89
C ASN A 336 -27.93 7.84 -2.75
N ILE A 337 -28.58 8.98 -3.02
CA ILE A 337 -27.98 10.32 -3.05
C ILE A 337 -28.71 11.31 -2.14
N GLU A 338 -29.54 10.82 -1.21
CA GLU A 338 -30.38 11.64 -0.32
C GLU A 338 -29.56 12.68 0.47
N GLU A 339 -28.40 12.26 0.99
CA GLU A 339 -27.47 13.14 1.72
C GLU A 339 -26.91 14.30 0.87
N ILE A 340 -26.92 14.19 -0.46
CA ILE A 340 -26.50 15.27 -1.35
C ILE A 340 -27.54 16.39 -1.31
N TYR A 341 -28.83 16.06 -1.27
CA TYR A 341 -29.92 17.06 -1.29
C TYR A 341 -29.91 18.00 -0.08
N GLU A 342 -29.29 17.57 1.01
CA GLU A 342 -29.18 18.34 2.26
C GLU A 342 -27.91 19.21 2.34
N LEU A 343 -27.13 19.33 1.26
CA LEU A 343 -25.96 20.20 1.22
C LEU A 343 -26.37 21.69 1.12
N PRO A 344 -26.15 22.51 2.17
CA PRO A 344 -26.78 23.83 2.28
C PRO A 344 -26.21 24.89 1.34
N ASN A 345 -24.99 24.67 0.83
CA ASN A 345 -24.24 25.63 0.04
C ASN A 345 -23.82 25.13 -1.35
N LEU A 346 -24.39 24.01 -1.81
CA LEU A 346 -24.03 23.42 -3.10
C LEU A 346 -24.52 24.30 -4.25
N GLU A 347 -23.60 24.67 -5.15
CA GLU A 347 -23.86 25.52 -6.31
C GLU A 347 -23.73 24.75 -7.63
N SER A 348 -22.89 23.72 -7.67
CA SER A 348 -22.67 22.88 -8.85
C SER A 348 -22.70 21.39 -8.47
N LEU A 349 -23.58 20.63 -9.10
CA LEU A 349 -23.71 19.19 -8.94
C LEU A 349 -23.55 18.49 -10.30
N GLU A 350 -22.55 17.62 -10.39
CA GLU A 350 -22.34 16.72 -11.51
C GLU A 350 -22.32 15.27 -11.01
N ILE A 351 -23.29 14.44 -11.41
CA ILE A 351 -23.44 13.07 -10.88
C ILE A 351 -24.10 12.11 -11.88
N ASP A 352 -23.76 10.82 -11.84
CA ASP A 352 -24.62 9.75 -12.37
C ASP A 352 -25.63 9.29 -11.31
N ALA A 353 -26.90 9.58 -11.55
CA ALA A 353 -28.02 9.16 -10.73
C ALA A 353 -29.15 8.66 -11.63
N THR A 354 -29.67 7.46 -11.35
CA THR A 354 -30.74 6.87 -12.18
C THR A 354 -32.06 7.59 -11.98
N GLN A 355 -32.32 8.05 -10.76
CA GLN A 355 -33.55 8.74 -10.37
C GLN A 355 -33.21 10.01 -9.60
N ILE A 356 -33.88 11.11 -9.95
CA ILE A 356 -33.86 12.35 -9.20
C ILE A 356 -35.28 12.61 -8.69
N ASP A 357 -35.45 12.57 -7.37
CA ASP A 357 -36.73 12.79 -6.72
C ASP A 357 -36.98 14.26 -6.35
N ASP A 358 -38.11 14.49 -5.68
CA ASP A 358 -38.60 15.80 -5.27
C ASP A 358 -37.67 16.55 -4.32
N SER A 359 -36.82 15.85 -3.57
CA SER A 359 -35.89 16.42 -2.59
C SER A 359 -34.79 17.25 -3.25
N ILE A 360 -34.62 17.17 -4.57
CA ILE A 360 -33.73 18.05 -5.34
C ILE A 360 -33.96 19.52 -5.01
N VAL A 361 -35.21 19.91 -4.68
CA VAL A 361 -35.57 21.30 -4.32
C VAL A 361 -34.88 21.81 -3.07
N ASN A 362 -34.31 20.95 -2.23
CA ASN A 362 -33.59 21.35 -1.03
C ASN A 362 -32.25 22.03 -1.36
N LEU A 363 -31.72 21.81 -2.57
CA LEU A 363 -30.51 22.46 -3.09
C LEU A 363 -30.78 23.90 -3.55
N LYS A 364 -31.19 24.79 -2.63
CA LYS A 364 -31.65 26.16 -2.92
C LYS A 364 -30.63 27.06 -3.62
N LYS A 365 -29.33 26.76 -3.50
CA LYS A 365 -28.24 27.51 -4.12
C LYS A 365 -27.71 26.90 -5.42
N LEU A 366 -28.32 25.81 -5.89
CA LEU A 366 -27.84 25.09 -7.06
C LEU A 366 -28.03 25.93 -8.32
N LYS A 367 -26.91 26.25 -8.97
CA LYS A 367 -26.84 26.98 -10.24
C LYS A 367 -26.60 26.04 -11.41
N LYS A 368 -25.85 24.97 -11.21
CA LYS A 368 -25.50 24.02 -12.26
C LYS A 368 -25.85 22.60 -11.84
N LEU A 369 -26.66 21.95 -12.66
CA LEU A 369 -26.98 20.54 -12.51
C LEU A 369 -26.59 19.78 -13.78
N SER A 370 -25.70 18.80 -13.65
CA SER A 370 -25.31 17.88 -14.71
C SER A 370 -25.58 16.45 -14.29
N LEU A 371 -26.51 15.82 -15.00
CA LEU A 371 -26.98 14.48 -14.73
C LEU A 371 -26.53 13.54 -15.84
N TYR A 372 -25.97 12.40 -15.41
CA TYR A 372 -25.58 11.32 -16.31
C TYR A 372 -26.48 10.10 -16.15
N PHE A 373 -26.92 9.55 -17.27
CA PHE A 373 -27.65 8.28 -17.33
C PHE A 373 -28.93 8.24 -16.48
N THR A 374 -29.57 9.40 -16.28
CA THR A 374 -30.81 9.51 -15.53
C THR A 374 -31.98 8.99 -16.34
N GLU A 375 -32.87 8.25 -15.69
CA GLU A 375 -34.08 7.67 -16.29
C GLU A 375 -35.32 8.46 -15.88
N THR A 376 -35.38 8.94 -14.62
CA THR A 376 -36.47 9.77 -14.12
C THR A 376 -35.97 11.05 -13.47
N LEU A 377 -36.66 12.16 -13.76
CA LEU A 377 -36.38 13.48 -13.22
C LEU A 377 -37.69 14.06 -12.67
N SER A 378 -37.71 14.43 -11.39
CA SER A 378 -38.86 15.07 -10.74
C SER A 378 -39.25 16.38 -11.45
N SER A 379 -40.56 16.64 -11.53
CA SER A 379 -41.10 17.89 -12.04
C SER A 379 -40.77 19.09 -11.16
N LYS A 380 -40.42 18.86 -9.89
CA LYS A 380 -39.99 19.90 -8.97
C LYS A 380 -38.62 20.49 -9.29
N ILE A 381 -37.91 19.95 -10.29
CA ILE A 381 -36.72 20.60 -10.83
C ILE A 381 -36.99 22.05 -11.27
N ALA A 382 -38.24 22.34 -11.68
CA ALA A 382 -38.69 23.68 -12.04
C ALA A 382 -38.83 24.66 -10.85
N GLU A 383 -38.64 24.21 -9.61
CA GLU A 383 -38.65 25.02 -8.38
C GLU A 383 -37.24 25.41 -7.90
N LEU A 384 -36.20 25.06 -8.66
CA LEU A 384 -34.83 25.49 -8.39
C LEU A 384 -34.59 26.91 -8.90
N ASP A 385 -35.06 27.91 -8.17
CA ASP A 385 -35.03 29.33 -8.57
C ASP A 385 -33.64 29.90 -8.90
N SER A 386 -32.57 29.24 -8.44
CA SER A 386 -31.17 29.62 -8.72
C SER A 386 -30.56 28.90 -9.92
N LEU A 387 -31.27 27.94 -10.54
CA LEU A 387 -30.70 27.07 -11.57
C LEU A 387 -30.44 27.86 -12.86
N GLU A 388 -29.19 27.86 -13.30
CA GLU A 388 -28.70 28.57 -14.49
C GLU A 388 -28.37 27.62 -15.65
N GLU A 389 -27.86 26.42 -15.34
CA GLU A 389 -27.50 25.40 -16.32
C GLU A 389 -28.04 24.01 -15.97
N LEU A 390 -28.68 23.36 -16.95
CA LEU A 390 -29.14 21.98 -16.85
C LEU A 390 -28.55 21.11 -17.97
N HIS A 391 -27.74 20.11 -17.59
CA HIS A 391 -27.11 19.19 -18.53
C HIS A 391 -27.63 17.77 -18.31
N LEU A 392 -28.20 17.17 -19.35
CA LEU A 392 -28.81 15.84 -19.34
C LEU A 392 -28.03 14.94 -20.31
N ASN A 393 -26.96 14.35 -19.81
CA ASN A 393 -25.98 13.62 -20.59
C ASN A 393 -26.23 12.11 -20.53
N GLY A 394 -26.39 11.47 -21.69
CA GLY A 394 -26.69 10.04 -21.78
C GLY A 394 -27.99 9.61 -21.09
N SER A 395 -28.86 10.55 -20.74
CA SER A 395 -30.10 10.29 -20.00
C SER A 395 -31.16 9.66 -20.90
N LYS A 396 -32.00 8.79 -20.32
CA LYS A 396 -33.13 8.12 -21.00
C LYS A 396 -34.47 8.79 -20.75
N ILE A 397 -34.46 10.01 -20.20
CA ILE A 397 -35.66 10.78 -19.89
C ILE A 397 -36.38 11.12 -21.21
N LYS A 398 -37.62 10.66 -21.33
CA LYS A 398 -38.47 10.90 -22.52
C LYS A 398 -39.26 12.20 -22.42
N TYR A 399 -39.73 12.54 -21.23
CA TYR A 399 -40.52 13.73 -20.96
C TYR A 399 -39.97 14.41 -19.71
N ILE A 400 -39.89 15.74 -19.75
CA ILE A 400 -39.66 16.54 -18.56
C ILE A 400 -40.94 17.32 -18.29
N SER A 401 -41.59 16.98 -17.18
CA SER A 401 -42.72 17.72 -16.65
C SER A 401 -42.23 18.79 -15.67
N GLY A 402 -43.04 19.82 -15.44
CA GLY A 402 -42.69 20.94 -14.58
C GLY A 402 -43.07 22.28 -15.20
N ASP A 403 -43.34 23.25 -14.34
CA ASP A 403 -43.64 24.61 -14.77
C ASP A 403 -42.34 25.42 -14.91
N PHE A 404 -41.63 25.21 -16.01
CA PHE A 404 -40.35 25.86 -16.30
C PHE A 404 -40.44 27.39 -16.47
N SER A 405 -41.66 27.96 -16.55
CA SER A 405 -41.84 29.41 -16.51
C SER A 405 -41.34 30.03 -15.19
N LYS A 406 -41.27 29.23 -14.12
CA LYS A 406 -40.72 29.61 -12.82
C LYS A 406 -39.19 29.77 -12.82
N LEU A 407 -38.48 29.05 -13.69
CA LEU A 407 -37.01 29.08 -13.76
C LEU A 407 -36.50 30.34 -14.46
N LYS A 408 -36.52 31.45 -13.75
CA LYS A 408 -36.13 32.77 -14.26
C LYS A 408 -34.63 32.91 -14.53
N THR A 409 -33.81 32.02 -13.98
CA THR A 409 -32.35 32.05 -14.11
C THR A 409 -31.81 31.07 -15.14
N LEU A 410 -32.61 30.09 -15.60
CA LEU A 410 -32.12 29.03 -16.47
C LEU A 410 -31.78 29.61 -17.85
N ARG A 411 -30.50 29.54 -18.23
CA ARG A 411 -29.97 30.10 -19.48
C ARG A 411 -29.53 29.03 -20.46
N LYS A 412 -29.00 27.93 -19.93
CA LYS A 412 -28.38 26.87 -20.73
C LYS A 412 -28.97 25.50 -20.45
N ILE A 413 -29.32 24.81 -21.52
CA ILE A 413 -29.66 23.39 -21.48
C ILE A 413 -28.73 22.62 -22.41
N SER A 414 -28.25 21.46 -21.97
CA SER A 414 -27.48 20.54 -22.80
C SER A 414 -28.06 19.14 -22.75
N ILE A 415 -28.26 18.51 -23.91
CA ILE A 415 -28.83 17.16 -24.02
C ILE A 415 -27.92 16.33 -24.92
N HIS A 416 -27.25 15.33 -24.36
CA HIS A 416 -26.38 14.43 -25.12
C HIS A 416 -26.92 13.01 -25.06
N LYS A 417 -26.98 12.28 -26.18
CA LYS A 417 -27.40 10.85 -26.18
C LYS A 417 -26.22 9.90 -25.90
N GLN A 418 -26.51 8.72 -25.37
CA GLN A 418 -25.51 7.65 -25.17
C GLN A 418 -24.99 7.08 -26.50
N LEU A 419 -23.73 6.67 -26.50
CA LEU A 419 -22.92 6.29 -27.67
C LEU A 419 -23.06 4.83 -28.16
N ASN A 420 -23.73 3.94 -27.42
CA ASN A 420 -23.63 2.49 -27.66
C ASN A 420 -24.93 1.76 -28.01
N ILE A 421 -26.00 2.47 -28.35
CA ILE A 421 -27.25 1.83 -28.77
C ILE A 421 -27.48 2.08 -30.26
N SER A 422 -26.72 1.38 -31.09
CA SER A 422 -26.84 1.41 -32.55
C SER A 422 -28.15 0.81 -33.09
N HIS A 423 -29.08 0.38 -32.22
CA HIS A 423 -30.23 -0.44 -32.65
C HIS A 423 -31.57 -0.16 -31.95
N TYR A 424 -31.70 0.84 -31.09
CA TYR A 424 -32.99 1.15 -30.47
C TYR A 424 -33.46 2.55 -30.81
N ASN A 425 -34.67 2.58 -31.36
CA ASN A 425 -35.49 3.72 -31.71
C ASN A 425 -35.95 4.46 -30.43
N TYR A 426 -35.00 5.01 -29.66
CA TYR A 426 -35.31 5.75 -28.44
C TYR A 426 -35.93 7.09 -28.83
N PRO A 427 -37.19 7.37 -28.40
CA PRO A 427 -37.85 8.62 -28.69
C PRO A 427 -37.00 9.78 -28.18
N LEU A 428 -36.96 10.85 -28.96
CA LEU A 428 -36.33 12.10 -28.55
C LEU A 428 -37.01 12.63 -27.29
N MET A 429 -36.20 13.22 -26.40
CA MET A 429 -36.71 13.92 -25.24
C MET A 429 -37.59 15.08 -25.73
N ASP A 430 -38.81 15.14 -25.21
CA ASP A 430 -39.69 16.29 -25.42
C ASP A 430 -39.17 17.46 -24.59
N ILE A 431 -38.71 18.51 -25.28
CA ILE A 431 -38.15 19.73 -24.69
C ILE A 431 -39.16 20.90 -24.69
N SER A 432 -40.40 20.69 -25.14
CA SER A 432 -41.39 21.76 -25.28
C SER A 432 -41.61 22.54 -23.98
N SER A 433 -41.76 21.84 -22.87
CA SER A 433 -41.87 22.45 -21.53
C SER A 433 -40.68 23.35 -21.18
N LEU A 434 -39.46 22.96 -21.56
CA LEU A 434 -38.23 23.70 -21.25
C LEU A 434 -38.17 25.05 -21.98
N LEU A 435 -38.79 25.14 -23.17
CA LEU A 435 -38.84 26.37 -23.95
C LEU A 435 -39.67 27.47 -23.30
N ASN A 436 -40.43 27.16 -22.24
CA ASN A 436 -41.16 28.16 -21.47
C ASN A 436 -40.28 28.87 -20.42
N ALA A 437 -39.03 28.43 -20.21
CA ALA A 437 -38.09 29.13 -19.34
C ALA A 437 -37.72 30.50 -19.94
N PRO A 438 -37.99 31.62 -19.25
CA PRO A 438 -37.95 32.95 -19.85
C PRO A 438 -36.54 33.41 -20.22
N SER A 439 -35.53 32.97 -19.47
CA SER A 439 -34.13 33.37 -19.68
C SER A 439 -33.32 32.38 -20.50
N LEU A 440 -33.95 31.31 -21.00
CA LEU A 440 -33.27 30.30 -21.80
C LEU A 440 -32.79 30.94 -23.11
N ASP A 441 -31.48 30.94 -23.32
CA ASP A 441 -30.84 31.57 -24.48
C ASP A 441 -29.90 30.62 -25.22
N PHE A 442 -29.58 29.46 -24.64
CA PHE A 442 -28.67 28.49 -25.23
C PHE A 442 -29.14 27.04 -25.05
N ILE A 443 -29.20 26.31 -26.17
CA ILE A 443 -29.45 24.86 -26.19
C ILE A 443 -28.30 24.16 -26.91
N GLU A 444 -27.69 23.19 -26.24
CA GLU A 444 -26.69 22.30 -26.81
C GLU A 444 -27.26 20.90 -27.02
N LEU A 445 -27.12 20.36 -28.23
CA LEU A 445 -27.56 19.02 -28.60
C LEU A 445 -26.36 18.16 -29.02
N GLY A 446 -26.14 17.07 -28.29
CA GLY A 446 -25.12 16.07 -28.62
C GLY A 446 -25.59 15.09 -29.69
N LEU A 447 -24.80 14.93 -30.77
CA LEU A 447 -25.10 14.06 -31.92
C LEU A 447 -24.30 12.76 -31.94
N ASN A 448 -24.94 11.75 -32.55
CA ASN A 448 -24.26 10.70 -33.31
C ASN A 448 -24.57 10.75 -34.83
N GLU A 449 -25.70 11.33 -35.26
CA GLU A 449 -26.07 11.50 -36.69
C GLU A 449 -26.93 12.78 -36.92
N LYS A 450 -26.64 13.53 -38.00
CA LYS A 450 -27.21 14.87 -38.30
C LYS A 450 -28.74 14.91 -38.47
N SER A 451 -29.39 13.83 -38.90
CA SER A 451 -30.82 13.81 -39.28
C SER A 451 -31.79 13.78 -38.08
N TYR A 452 -31.28 13.49 -36.88
CA TYR A 452 -32.14 13.03 -35.77
C TYR A 452 -32.98 14.14 -35.13
N TYR A 453 -32.52 15.40 -35.11
CA TYR A 453 -33.21 16.51 -34.41
C TYR A 453 -33.97 17.46 -35.34
N LYS A 454 -34.17 17.13 -36.63
CA LYS A 454 -34.71 18.10 -37.61
C LYS A 454 -36.08 18.66 -37.19
N LYS A 455 -36.94 17.84 -36.56
CA LYS A 455 -38.27 18.27 -36.10
C LYS A 455 -38.17 19.21 -34.89
N GLU A 456 -37.32 18.87 -33.94
CA GLU A 456 -37.06 19.60 -32.70
C GLU A 456 -36.43 20.95 -33.01
N LEU A 457 -35.42 20.98 -33.90
CA LEU A 457 -34.79 22.22 -34.33
C LEU A 457 -35.80 23.17 -35.00
N LYS A 458 -36.67 22.64 -35.86
CA LYS A 458 -37.76 23.41 -36.47
C LYS A 458 -38.75 23.90 -35.41
N TYR A 459 -39.09 23.06 -34.44
CA TYR A 459 -39.97 23.42 -33.33
C TYR A 459 -39.36 24.53 -32.47
N ILE A 460 -38.09 24.43 -32.06
CA ILE A 460 -37.41 25.48 -31.29
C ILE A 460 -37.40 26.76 -32.10
N LYS A 461 -37.00 26.73 -33.38
CA LYS A 461 -36.96 27.94 -34.22
C LYS A 461 -38.32 28.60 -34.42
N ASN A 462 -39.39 27.83 -34.50
CA ASN A 462 -40.74 28.37 -34.65
C ASN A 462 -41.28 29.00 -33.36
N ASN A 463 -40.87 28.52 -32.18
CA ASN A 463 -41.43 28.97 -30.90
C ASN A 463 -40.53 29.95 -30.13
N ARG A 464 -39.20 29.82 -30.27
CA ARG A 464 -38.16 30.60 -29.58
C ARG A 464 -36.95 30.85 -30.53
N PRO A 465 -37.13 31.61 -31.62
CA PRO A 465 -36.10 31.80 -32.66
C PRO A 465 -34.79 32.42 -32.16
N GLU A 466 -34.85 33.17 -31.07
CA GLU A 466 -33.76 33.88 -30.42
C GLU A 466 -32.82 32.96 -29.63
N ILE A 467 -33.21 31.71 -29.35
CA ILE A 467 -32.34 30.74 -28.67
C ILE A 467 -31.20 30.33 -29.60
N ASN A 468 -29.97 30.44 -29.10
CA ASN A 468 -28.78 29.94 -29.75
C ASN A 468 -28.72 28.42 -29.63
N ILE A 469 -28.55 27.73 -30.76
CA ILE A 469 -28.48 26.27 -30.80
C ILE A 469 -27.10 25.83 -31.28
N SER A 470 -26.43 25.04 -30.45
CA SER A 470 -25.16 24.40 -30.76
C SER A 470 -25.33 22.90 -30.88
N ILE A 471 -24.72 22.31 -31.90
CA ILE A 471 -24.78 20.88 -32.12
C ILE A 471 -23.36 20.31 -32.08
N VAL A 472 -23.11 19.35 -31.18
CA VAL A 472 -21.76 18.86 -30.87
C VAL A 472 -21.66 17.36 -31.15
N ASP A 473 -20.69 16.92 -31.96
CA ASP A 473 -20.27 15.51 -32.05
C ASP A 473 -18.96 15.33 -31.29
N LYS A 474 -19.08 14.81 -30.06
CA LYS A 474 -17.95 14.59 -29.15
C LYS A 474 -16.99 13.49 -29.64
N ARG A 475 -17.35 12.63 -30.61
CA ARG A 475 -16.42 11.62 -31.17
C ARG A 475 -15.43 12.25 -32.15
N LYS A 476 -15.86 13.27 -32.89
CA LYS A 476 -15.05 13.91 -33.94
C LYS A 476 -14.41 15.23 -33.49
N GLY A 477 -14.71 15.70 -32.27
CA GLY A 477 -14.32 17.04 -31.82
C GLY A 477 -14.90 18.15 -32.70
N GLN A 478 -16.00 17.86 -33.41
CA GLN A 478 -16.64 18.78 -34.35
C GLN A 478 -17.84 19.44 -33.69
N GLN A 479 -17.95 20.76 -33.87
CA GLN A 479 -19.07 21.57 -33.43
C GLN A 479 -19.68 22.26 -34.65
N TRP A 480 -21.00 22.22 -34.75
CA TRP A 480 -21.75 22.87 -35.83
C TRP A 480 -22.75 23.86 -35.24
N HIS A 481 -22.84 25.03 -35.85
CA HIS A 481 -23.90 25.99 -35.61
C HIS A 481 -25.10 25.67 -36.51
N LEU A 482 -26.30 25.98 -36.03
CA LEU A 482 -27.57 25.58 -36.63
C LEU A 482 -27.71 25.93 -38.12
N ASP A 483 -27.20 27.09 -38.53
CA ASP A 483 -27.32 27.59 -39.92
C ASP A 483 -26.60 26.69 -40.94
N ASN A 484 -25.61 25.90 -40.48
CA ASN A 484 -24.90 24.92 -41.30
C ASN A 484 -25.62 23.56 -41.39
N ILE A 485 -26.72 23.38 -40.64
CA ILE A 485 -27.41 22.08 -40.47
C ILE A 485 -28.78 22.07 -41.16
N LEU A 486 -29.43 23.22 -41.26
CA LEU A 486 -30.73 23.37 -41.92
C LEU A 486 -30.63 23.50 -43.45
N ASN A 487 -29.49 23.96 -43.96
CA ASN A 487 -29.10 23.89 -45.38
C ASN A 487 -28.56 22.50 -45.72
#